data_AF-A0A318EDI5-F1
#
_entry.id   AF-A0A318EDI5-F1
#
_cell.length_a   1.000
_cell.length_b   1.000
_cell.length_c   1.000
_cell.angle_alpha   90.00
_cell.angle_beta   90.00
_cell.angle_gamma   90.00
#
_symmetry.space_group_name_H-M   'P 1'
#
loop_
_entity.id
_entity.type
_entity.pdbx_description
1 polymer ?
#
loop_
_entity_poly.entity_id
_entity_poly.type
_entity_poly.pdbx_seq_one_letter_code
_entity_poly.pdbx_strand_id
1 'polypeptide(L)' 'MPNAPVTNTLKQKVHELAEQLPENATWRDVAYQAAVRAEAEEGRADIVAGRVVDGDEVLRWIDSWGTDHELEAPRLHR' A
#
# COMPACT_ATOMS: atom_id res chain seq x y z
N MET A 1 20.14 28.51 4.84
CA MET A 1 18.79 28.02 5.22
C MET A 1 18.77 26.53 4.90
N PRO A 2 18.55 25.61 5.85
CA PRO A 2 18.36 24.21 5.50
C PRO A 2 16.99 24.04 4.81
N ASN A 3 17.00 23.49 3.59
CA ASN A 3 15.80 23.19 2.81
C ASN A 3 14.92 22.21 3.59
N ALA A 4 13.71 22.63 3.96
CA ALA A 4 12.67 21.69 4.41
C ALA A 4 12.32 20.75 3.24
N PRO A 5 12.05 19.46 3.49
CA PRO A 5 11.59 18.56 2.45
C PRO A 5 10.27 19.10 1.88
N VAL A 6 10.22 19.32 0.57
CA VAL A 6 9.00 19.76 -0.11
C VAL A 6 8.03 18.58 -0.11
N THR A 7 7.15 18.52 0.88
CA THR A 7 6.08 17.52 0.89
C THR A 7 5.13 17.83 -0.24
N ASN A 8 5.10 16.99 -1.27
CA ASN A 8 4.28 17.22 -2.46
C ASN A 8 2.80 17.23 -2.07
N THR A 9 2.10 18.32 -2.40
CA THR A 9 0.66 18.49 -2.11
C THR A 9 -0.17 17.47 -2.91
N LEU A 10 -1.39 17.17 -2.46
CA LEU A 10 -2.32 16.30 -3.21
C LEU A 10 -2.51 16.79 -4.65
N LYS A 11 -2.61 18.11 -4.86
CA LYS A 11 -2.74 18.71 -6.19
C LYS A 11 -1.54 18.38 -7.08
N GLN A 12 -0.32 18.47 -6.54
CA GLN A 12 0.90 18.12 -7.28
C GLN A 12 0.95 16.62 -7.58
N LYS A 13 0.60 15.76 -6.62
CA LYS A 13 0.54 14.30 -6.84
C LYS A 13 -0.48 13.91 -7.92
N VAL A 14 -1.63 14.60 -7.98
CA VAL A 14 -2.63 14.40 -9.04
C VAL A 14 -2.11 14.87 -10.39
N HIS A 15 -1.39 16.00 -10.43
CA HIS A 15 -0.77 16.46 -11.67
C HIS A 15 0.28 15.46 -12.17
N GLU A 16 1.16 14.96 -11.29
CA GLU A 16 2.13 13.89 -11.63
C GLU A 16 1.45 12.59 -12.07
N LEU A 17 0.29 12.25 -11.49
CA LEU A 17 -0.49 11.11 -11.96
C LEU A 17 -0.94 11.36 -13.41
N ALA A 18 -1.49 12.54 -13.71
CA ALA A 18 -1.96 12.88 -15.04
C ALA A 18 -0.86 12.80 -16.10
N GLU A 19 0.35 13.29 -15.79
CA GLU A 19 1.52 13.24 -16.70
C GLU A 19 2.00 11.81 -17.01
N GLN A 20 1.72 10.84 -16.14
CA GLN A 20 2.15 9.44 -16.28
C GLN A 20 1.09 8.55 -16.95
N LEU A 21 -0.12 9.07 -17.17
CA LEU A 21 -1.18 8.29 -17.79
C LEU A 21 -0.91 8.10 -19.30
N PRO A 22 -1.20 6.91 -19.84
CA PRO A 22 -1.15 6.73 -21.28
C PRO A 22 -2.28 7.52 -21.96
N GLU A 23 -2.06 7.95 -23.21
CA GLU A 23 -3.03 8.74 -23.99
C GLU A 23 -4.41 8.08 -24.15
N ASN A 24 -4.45 6.74 -24.08
CA ASN A 24 -5.69 5.96 -24.15
C ASN A 24 -6.27 5.61 -22.78
N ALA A 25 -5.80 6.24 -21.70
CA ALA A 25 -6.30 6.01 -20.34
C ALA A 25 -7.78 6.37 -20.23
N THR A 26 -8.50 5.56 -19.47
CA THR A 26 -9.90 5.77 -19.12
C THR A 26 -10.03 6.32 -17.71
N TRP A 27 -11.21 6.83 -17.36
CA TRP A 27 -11.52 7.21 -15.98
C TRP A 27 -11.36 6.06 -14.98
N ARG A 28 -11.54 4.80 -15.43
CA ARG A 28 -11.30 3.63 -14.59
C ARG A 28 -9.82 3.48 -14.25
N ASP A 29 -8.93 3.76 -15.20
CA ASP A 29 -7.48 3.69 -14.99
C ASP A 29 -7.03 4.79 -14.02
N VAL A 30 -7.57 6.00 -14.16
CA VAL A 30 -7.33 7.11 -13.22
C VAL A 30 -7.75 6.72 -11.80
N ALA A 31 -8.98 6.21 -11.63
CA ALA A 31 -9.50 5.81 -10.33
C ALA A 31 -8.68 4.67 -9.71
N TYR A 32 -8.30 3.68 -10.51
CA TYR A 32 -7.44 2.59 -10.08
C TYR A 32 -6.09 3.09 -9.59
N GLN A 33 -5.40 3.94 -10.36
CA GLN A 33 -4.10 4.48 -9.97
C GLN A 33 -4.16 5.35 -8.71
N ALA A 34 -5.22 6.14 -8.56
CA ALA A 34 -5.45 6.92 -7.34
C ALA A 34 -5.64 6.01 -6.11
N ALA A 35 -6.43 4.93 -6.25
CA ALA A 35 -6.65 3.95 -5.19
C ALA A 35 -5.35 3.25 -4.77
N VAL A 36 -4.59 2.71 -5.74
CA VAL A 36 -3.30 2.05 -5.48
C VAL A 36 -2.32 2.97 -4.75
N ARG A 37 -2.25 4.27 -5.12
CA ARG A 37 -1.40 5.24 -4.41
C ARG A 37 -1.88 5.49 -2.98
N ALA A 38 -3.18 5.60 -2.76
CA ALA A 38 -3.75 5.79 -1.43
C ALA A 38 -3.46 4.57 -0.52
N GLU A 39 -3.66 3.35 -1.03
CA GLU A 39 -3.36 2.09 -0.33
C GLU A 39 -1.87 1.99 0.02
N ALA A 40 -0.98 2.39 -0.89
CA ALA A 40 0.46 2.40 -0.61
C ALA A 40 0.85 3.42 0.48
N GLU A 41 0.21 4.59 0.50
CA GLU A 41 0.44 5.61 1.54
C GLU A 41 -0.06 5.14 2.91
N GLU A 42 -1.22 4.47 2.94
CA GLU A 42 -1.76 3.83 4.14
C GLU A 42 -0.83 2.71 4.64
N GLY A 43 -0.42 1.79 3.78
CA GLY A 43 0.50 0.70 4.13
C GLY A 43 1.84 1.23 4.66
N ARG A 44 2.35 2.33 4.10
CA ARG A 44 3.56 2.97 4.64
C ARG A 44 3.31 3.56 6.03
N ALA A 45 2.14 4.13 6.28
CA ALA A 45 1.77 4.64 7.60
C ALA A 45 1.62 3.49 8.63
N ASP A 46 1.10 2.34 8.20
CA ASP A 46 1.02 1.12 9.03
C ASP A 46 2.39 0.61 9.43
N ILE A 47 3.34 0.54 8.48
CA ILE A 47 4.73 0.13 8.75
C ILE A 47 5.36 1.08 9.79
N VAL A 48 5.24 2.39 9.59
CA VAL A 48 5.79 3.39 10.54
C VAL A 48 5.16 3.27 11.92
N ALA A 49 3.87 2.95 11.99
CA ALA A 49 3.15 2.78 13.24
C ALA A 49 3.29 1.38 13.88
N GLY A 50 4.05 0.47 13.26
CA GLY A 50 4.17 -0.91 13.72
C GLY A 50 2.87 -1.72 13.61
N ARG A 51 1.90 -1.29 12.80
CA ARG A 51 0.65 -2.03 12.52
C ARG A 51 0.91 -3.12 11.47
N VAL A 52 1.88 -3.97 11.72
CA VAL A 52 2.30 -5.05 10.83
C VAL A 52 2.37 -6.38 11.57
N VAL A 53 2.22 -7.48 10.84
CA VAL A 53 2.46 -8.84 11.32
C VAL A 53 3.79 -9.37 10.78
N ASP A 54 4.33 -10.41 11.40
CA ASP A 54 5.57 -11.03 10.93
C ASP A 54 5.36 -11.74 9.57
N GLY A 55 6.31 -11.55 8.65
CA GLY A 55 6.22 -12.10 7.30
C GLY A 55 6.30 -13.62 7.27
N ASP A 56 7.15 -14.23 8.10
CA ASP A 56 7.29 -15.68 8.15
C ASP A 56 6.06 -16.35 8.77
N GLU A 57 5.40 -15.69 9.73
CA GLU A 57 4.09 -16.12 10.24
C GLU A 57 3.02 -16.12 9.16
N VAL A 58 2.97 -15.08 8.31
CA VAL A 58 2.02 -15.00 7.19
C VAL A 58 2.29 -16.09 6.16
N LEU A 59 3.54 -16.32 5.78
CA LEU A 59 3.89 -17.35 4.80
C LEU A 59 3.52 -18.75 5.31
N ARG A 60 3.84 -19.08 6.57
CA ARG A 60 3.42 -20.35 7.19
C ARG A 60 1.89 -20.51 7.19
N TRP A 61 1.16 -19.43 7.48
CA TRP A 61 -0.30 -19.45 7.46
C TRP A 61 -0.83 -19.72 6.06
N ILE A 62 -0.34 -19.01 5.04
CA ILE A 62 -0.75 -19.22 3.63
C ILE A 62 -0.45 -20.66 3.18
N ASP A 63 0.72 -21.20 3.53
CA ASP A 63 1.11 -22.57 3.17
C ASP A 63 0.21 -23.65 3.81
N SER A 64 -0.45 -23.31 4.92
CA SER A 64 -1.36 -24.23 5.63
C SER A 64 -2.77 -24.28 5.04
N TRP A 65 -3.13 -23.36 4.15
CA TRP A 65 -4.49 -23.25 3.61
C TRP A 65 -4.88 -24.49 2.81
N GLY A 66 -6.08 -25.01 3.08
CA GLY A 66 -6.61 -26.20 2.41
C GLY A 66 -5.98 -27.52 2.86
N THR A 67 -5.27 -27.51 3.99
CA THR A 67 -4.72 -28.72 4.64
C THR A 67 -5.54 -29.09 5.88
N ASP A 68 -5.37 -30.32 6.36
CA ASP A 68 -5.96 -30.77 7.64
C ASP A 68 -5.36 -30.05 8.88
N HIS A 69 -4.30 -29.24 8.67
CA HIS A 69 -3.56 -28.53 9.70
C HIS A 69 -3.50 -27.01 9.42
N GLU A 70 -4.60 -26.45 8.95
CA GLU A 70 -4.71 -25.01 8.71
C GLU A 70 -4.41 -24.20 10.00
N LEU A 71 -3.49 -23.25 9.89
CA LEU A 71 -3.05 -22.39 10.99
C LEU A 71 -4.00 -21.20 11.15
N GLU A 72 -4.05 -20.63 12.36
CA GLU A 72 -4.76 -19.37 12.57
C GLU A 72 -4.05 -18.20 11.88
N ALA A 73 -4.84 -17.24 11.40
CA ALA A 73 -4.30 -16.01 10.81
C ALA A 73 -3.40 -15.27 11.83
N PRO A 74 -2.19 -14.85 11.43
CA PRO A 74 -1.30 -14.05 12.28
C PRO A 74 -1.99 -12.77 12.76
N ARG A 75 -1.73 -12.40 14.01
CA ARG A 75 -2.32 -11.21 14.64
C ARG A 75 -1.24 -10.17 14.90
N LEU A 76 -1.65 -8.91 14.97
CA LEU A 76 -0.77 -7.82 15.38
C LEU A 76 -0.19 -8.13 16.77
N HIS A 77 1.12 -8.17 16.86
CA HIS A 77 1.84 -8.27 18.13
C HIS A 77 1.70 -6.91 18.85
N ARG A 78 0.79 -6.83 19.83
CA ARG A 78 0.56 -5.62 20.65
C ARG A 78 1.46 -5.55 21.87
#